data_AF-A0A524D3U3-F1
#
_entry.id   AF-A0A524D3U3-F1
#
_cell.length_a   1.000
_cell.length_b   1.000
_cell.length_c   1.000
_cell.angle_alpha   90.00
_cell.angle_beta   90.00
_cell.angle_gamma   90.00
#
_symmetry.space_group_name_H-M   'P 1'
#
loop_
_entity.id
_entity.type
_entity.pdbx_description
1 polymer ?
#
loop_
_entity_poly.entity_id
_entity_poly.type
_entity_poly.pdbx_seq_one_letter_code
_entity_poly.pdbx_strand_id
1 'polypeptide(L)'
;MVLTMVDFDKETIMKLANKFLLIGIIGVIQFVIMDIFIALDVFLVFAFLFDDTIRLSLDVVISLILFYILKNGLEELGTESAIDMKYYRNANRFLIFYPICSGLTIGLDFIFLLSIPSLSITYFIIIIALLILGYIGLICMGVHIYKIGGNMNKKLIVIGGIILILSPWIAGILLFFGLKDLYIDYSE
;
A
#
# COMPACT_ATOMS: atom_id res chain seq x y z
N MET A 1 14.12 20.55 23.44
CA MET A 1 14.28 19.83 22.15
C MET A 1 13.48 20.63 21.14
N VAL A 2 14.16 21.37 20.27
CA VAL A 2 13.50 22.20 19.25
C VAL A 2 13.02 21.22 18.18
N LEU A 3 11.70 21.06 18.04
CA LEU A 3 11.10 20.40 16.89
C LEU A 3 11.40 21.29 15.69
N THR A 4 12.35 20.89 14.85
CA THR A 4 12.49 21.49 13.52
C THR A 4 11.18 21.20 12.78
N MET A 5 10.47 22.25 12.38
CA MET A 5 9.33 22.12 11.48
C MET A 5 9.82 21.43 10.21
N VAL A 6 9.05 20.44 9.75
CA VAL A 6 9.35 19.78 8.48
C VAL A 6 8.94 20.75 7.38
N ASP A 7 9.90 21.51 6.86
CA ASP A 7 9.66 22.48 5.78
C ASP A 7 9.66 21.73 4.44
N PHE A 8 8.50 21.17 4.08
CA PHE A 8 8.28 20.70 2.72
C PHE A 8 8.06 21.89 1.79
N ASP A 9 8.72 21.91 0.65
CA ASP A 9 8.41 22.86 -0.41
C ASP A 9 7.02 22.57 -1.01
N LYS A 10 6.35 23.63 -1.49
CA LYS A 10 4.98 23.56 -2.04
C LYS A 10 4.85 22.56 -3.19
N GLU A 11 5.88 22.44 -4.02
CA GLU A 11 5.89 21.55 -5.17
C GLU A 11 5.92 20.08 -4.71
N THR A 12 6.77 19.75 -3.75
CA THR A 12 6.81 18.43 -3.12
C THR A 12 5.50 18.06 -2.43
N ILE A 13 4.86 18.98 -1.70
CA ILE A 13 3.56 18.70 -1.05
C ILE A 13 2.51 18.30 -2.08
N MET A 14 2.37 19.06 -3.17
CA MET A 14 1.36 18.78 -4.21
C MET A 14 1.69 17.49 -4.98
N LYS A 15 2.97 17.25 -5.28
CA LYS A 15 3.43 16.02 -5.93
C LYS A 15 3.11 14.79 -5.07
N LEU A 16 3.37 14.87 -3.77
CA LEU A 16 3.08 13.83 -2.81
C LEU A 16 1.57 13.58 -2.67
N ALA A 17 0.78 14.66 -2.59
CA ALA A 17 -0.68 14.58 -2.55
C ALA A 17 -1.21 13.79 -3.77
N ASN A 18 -0.76 14.14 -4.98
CA ASN A 18 -1.19 13.47 -6.21
C ASN A 18 -0.82 11.98 -6.24
N LYS A 19 0.33 11.58 -5.66
CA LYS A 19 0.70 10.17 -5.53
C LYS A 19 -0.23 9.41 -4.60
N PHE A 20 -0.59 10.00 -3.45
CA PHE A 20 -1.55 9.37 -2.54
C PHE A 20 -2.97 9.31 -3.11
N LEU A 21 -3.38 10.31 -3.89
CA LEU A 21 -4.63 10.25 -4.66
C LEU A 21 -4.61 9.08 -5.66
N LEU A 22 -3.49 8.91 -6.37
CA LEU A 22 -3.34 7.80 -7.31
C LEU A 22 -3.45 6.43 -6.62
N ILE A 23 -2.85 6.26 -5.44
CA ILE A 23 -3.02 5.06 -4.60
C ILE A 23 -4.51 4.84 -4.26
N GLY A 24 -5.20 5.90 -3.85
CA GLY A 24 -6.63 5.86 -3.55
C GLY A 24 -7.48 5.40 -4.74
N ILE A 25 -7.27 6.00 -5.91
CA ILE A 25 -8.01 5.66 -7.13
C ILE A 25 -7.75 4.22 -7.56
N ILE A 26 -6.48 3.80 -7.59
CA ILE A 26 -6.10 2.44 -8.00
C ILE A 26 -6.75 1.41 -7.07
N GLY A 27 -6.73 1.63 -5.76
CA GLY A 27 -7.36 0.71 -4.83
C GLY A 27 -8.89 0.66 -4.94
N VAL A 28 -9.54 1.79 -5.24
CA VAL A 28 -11.00 1.80 -5.54
C VAL A 28 -11.29 0.99 -6.82
N ILE A 29 -10.48 1.16 -7.87
CA ILE A 29 -10.62 0.38 -9.11
C ILE A 29 -10.44 -1.13 -8.80
N GLN A 30 -9.42 -1.49 -8.03
CA GLN A 30 -9.18 -2.88 -7.61
C GLN A 30 -10.40 -3.46 -6.87
N PHE A 31 -10.96 -2.70 -5.92
CA PHE A 31 -12.13 -3.12 -5.16
C PHE A 31 -13.35 -3.36 -6.07
N VAL A 32 -13.62 -2.45 -7.01
CA VAL A 32 -14.73 -2.61 -7.97
C VAL A 32 -14.51 -3.82 -8.88
N ILE A 33 -13.29 -4.04 -9.34
CA ILE A 33 -12.93 -5.22 -10.15
C ILE A 33 -13.18 -6.51 -9.36
N MET A 34 -12.80 -6.55 -8.08
CA MET A 34 -13.04 -7.69 -7.20
C MET A 34 -14.54 -7.99 -7.04
N ASP A 35 -15.38 -6.97 -6.82
CA ASP A 35 -16.83 -7.15 -6.71
C ASP A 35 -17.46 -7.67 -8.02
N ILE A 36 -16.96 -7.21 -9.17
CA ILE A 36 -17.38 -7.74 -10.48
C ILE A 36 -17.04 -9.22 -10.59
N PHE A 37 -15.82 -9.63 -10.22
CA PHE A 37 -15.41 -11.04 -10.26
C PHE A 37 -16.24 -11.90 -9.30
N ILE A 38 -16.49 -11.44 -8.07
CA ILE A 38 -17.37 -12.15 -7.12
C ILE A 38 -18.78 -12.31 -7.69
N ALA A 39 -19.33 -11.27 -8.32
CA ALA A 39 -20.64 -11.35 -8.95
C ALA A 39 -20.63 -12.35 -10.12
N LEU A 40 -19.60 -12.32 -10.97
CA LEU A 40 -19.42 -13.26 -12.07
C LEU A 40 -19.33 -14.70 -11.56
N ASP A 41 -18.58 -14.98 -10.50
CA ASP A 41 -18.50 -16.29 -9.85
C ASP A 41 -19.88 -16.81 -9.40
N VAL A 42 -20.71 -15.92 -8.84
CA VAL A 42 -22.08 -16.26 -8.41
C VAL A 42 -22.99 -16.57 -9.61
N PHE A 43 -22.84 -15.87 -10.73
CA PHE A 43 -23.69 -16.05 -11.93
C PHE A 43 -23.19 -17.15 -12.88
N LEU A 44 -21.90 -17.46 -12.89
CA LEU A 44 -21.23 -18.36 -13.84
C LEU A 44 -20.60 -19.55 -13.10
N VAL A 45 -21.43 -20.46 -12.61
CA VAL A 45 -21.02 -21.72 -11.94
C VAL A 45 -20.06 -22.62 -12.78
N PHE A 46 -19.73 -22.25 -14.03
CA PHE A 46 -18.95 -23.08 -14.96
C PHE A 46 -17.70 -22.43 -15.60
N ALA A 47 -17.28 -21.21 -15.24
CA ALA A 47 -16.15 -20.52 -15.88
C ALA A 47 -14.85 -20.42 -15.02
N PHE A 48 -14.73 -21.26 -14.01
CA PHE A 48 -13.79 -21.16 -12.87
C PHE A 48 -12.28 -20.96 -13.17
N LEU A 49 -11.73 -21.32 -14.33
CA LEU A 49 -10.27 -21.30 -14.53
C LEU A 49 -9.72 -20.02 -15.19
N PHE A 50 -10.49 -19.39 -16.09
CA PHE A 50 -10.04 -18.18 -16.78
C PHE A 50 -10.24 -16.92 -15.93
N ASP A 51 -11.28 -16.92 -15.10
CA ASP A 51 -11.62 -15.81 -14.22
C ASP A 51 -10.56 -15.57 -13.14
N ASP A 52 -10.18 -16.64 -12.44
CA ASP A 52 -9.16 -16.61 -11.39
C ASP A 52 -7.79 -16.14 -11.93
N THR A 53 -7.38 -16.60 -13.11
CA THR A 53 -6.09 -16.24 -13.72
C THR A 53 -6.02 -14.75 -14.07
N ILE A 54 -7.10 -14.18 -14.62
CA ILE A 54 -7.17 -12.75 -14.97
C ILE A 54 -7.19 -11.91 -13.69
N ARG A 55 -7.99 -12.30 -12.69
CA ARG A 55 -8.05 -11.64 -11.38
C ARG A 55 -6.67 -11.59 -10.72
N LEU A 56 -5.97 -12.72 -10.66
CA LEU A 56 -4.62 -12.82 -10.09
C LEU A 56 -3.59 -11.97 -10.85
N SER A 57 -3.64 -11.98 -12.19
CA SER A 57 -2.73 -11.17 -13.01
C SER A 57 -2.92 -9.67 -12.76
N LEU A 58 -4.18 -9.24 -12.62
CA LEU A 58 -4.51 -7.87 -12.26
C LEU A 58 -4.02 -7.51 -10.85
N ASP A 59 -4.18 -8.40 -9.87
CA ASP A 59 -3.70 -8.18 -8.51
C ASP A 59 -2.18 -8.00 -8.44
N VAL A 60 -1.39 -8.76 -9.23
CA VAL A 60 0.07 -8.59 -9.29
C VAL A 60 0.44 -7.24 -9.89
N VAL A 61 -0.19 -6.87 -11.00
CA VAL A 61 0.07 -5.59 -11.67
C VAL A 61 -0.27 -4.42 -10.74
N ILE A 62 -1.43 -4.48 -10.08
CA ILE A 62 -1.87 -3.45 -9.13
C ILE A 62 -0.92 -3.39 -7.93
N SER A 63 -0.50 -4.54 -7.39
CA SER A 63 0.45 -4.60 -6.28
C SER A 63 1.82 -4.00 -6.64
N LEU A 64 2.30 -4.21 -7.86
CA LEU A 64 3.54 -3.60 -8.37
C LEU A 64 3.41 -2.08 -8.51
N ILE A 65 2.28 -1.60 -9.05
CA ILE A 65 2.02 -0.16 -9.19
C ILE A 65 1.91 0.51 -7.80
N LEU A 66 1.17 -0.10 -6.87
CA LEU A 66 1.05 0.38 -5.49
C LEU A 66 2.42 0.44 -4.81
N PHE A 67 3.22 -0.62 -4.93
CA PHE A 67 4.59 -0.62 -4.43
C PHE A 67 5.43 0.52 -5.01
N TYR A 68 5.39 0.74 -6.33
CA TYR A 68 6.16 1.81 -6.97
C TYR A 68 5.75 3.19 -6.47
N ILE A 69 4.44 3.46 -6.36
CA ILE A 69 3.95 4.76 -5.89
C ILE A 69 4.29 4.98 -4.41
N LEU A 70 4.09 3.96 -3.56
CA LEU A 70 4.41 4.03 -2.14
C LEU A 70 5.91 4.20 -1.91
N LYS A 71 6.76 3.49 -2.67
CA LYS A 71 8.22 3.65 -2.60
C LYS A 71 8.66 5.05 -3.00
N ASN A 72 8.14 5.56 -4.12
CA ASN A 72 8.49 6.91 -4.57
C ASN A 72 7.91 8.00 -3.65
N GLY A 73 6.77 7.74 -3.00
CA GLY A 73 6.22 8.62 -1.96
C GLY A 73 7.08 8.62 -0.70
N LEU A 74 7.56 7.43 -0.29
CA LEU A 74 8.52 7.29 0.81
C LEU A 74 9.83 8.03 0.52
N GLU A 75 10.41 7.87 -0.67
CA GLU A 75 11.67 8.54 -1.04
C GLU A 75 11.53 10.08 -0.99
N GLU A 76 10.39 10.62 -1.40
CA GLU A 76 10.10 12.06 -1.32
C GLU A 76 9.73 12.54 0.09
N LEU A 77 9.16 11.67 0.93
CA LEU A 77 8.96 11.93 2.36
C LEU A 77 10.27 11.85 3.17
N GLY A 78 11.29 11.21 2.61
CA GLY A 78 12.53 10.83 3.27
C GLY A 78 13.50 11.99 3.49
N THR A 79 13.08 13.04 4.18
CA THR A 79 13.96 14.11 4.68
C THR A 79 13.71 14.36 6.17
N GLU A 80 14.74 13.99 6.96
CA GLU A 80 15.06 14.44 8.32
C GLU A 80 14.73 13.59 9.57
N SER A 81 15.67 13.70 10.51
CA SER A 81 15.87 13.07 11.83
C SER A 81 16.15 11.55 11.89
N ALA A 82 17.18 11.18 12.67
CA ALA A 82 17.67 9.80 12.80
C ALA A 82 16.65 8.82 13.41
N ILE A 83 15.68 9.32 14.19
CA ILE A 83 14.63 8.51 14.83
C ILE A 83 13.54 8.12 13.83
N ASP A 84 13.18 9.03 12.92
CA ASP A 84 12.16 8.78 11.90
C ASP A 84 12.71 7.98 10.71
N MET A 85 14.01 8.09 10.44
CA MET A 85 14.70 7.25 9.47
C MET A 85 14.62 5.75 9.77
N LYS A 86 14.45 5.31 11.03
CA LYS A 86 14.33 3.88 11.35
C LYS A 86 13.05 3.28 10.73
N TYR A 87 11.93 3.99 10.83
CA TYR A 87 10.64 3.54 10.31
C TYR A 87 10.63 3.61 8.78
N TYR A 88 11.17 4.68 8.20
CA TYR A 88 11.39 4.79 6.76
C TYR A 88 12.26 3.64 6.20
N ARG A 89 13.43 3.37 6.82
CA ARG A 89 14.34 2.29 6.36
C ARG A 89 13.68 0.91 6.42
N ASN A 90 12.94 0.64 7.50
CA ASN A 90 12.21 -0.61 7.63
C ASN A 90 11.07 -0.70 6.61
N ALA A 91 10.27 0.36 6.44
CA ALA A 91 9.24 0.41 5.41
C ALA A 91 9.84 0.13 4.02
N ASN A 92 10.88 0.84 3.62
CA ASN A 92 11.54 0.65 2.33
C ASN A 92 12.09 -0.78 2.13
N ARG A 93 12.64 -1.40 3.19
CA ARG A 93 13.13 -2.78 3.13
C ARG A 93 11.99 -3.80 2.97
N PHE A 94 10.87 -3.60 3.68
CA PHE A 94 9.81 -4.60 3.77
C PHE A 94 8.67 -4.41 2.76
N LEU A 95 8.50 -3.20 2.19
CA LEU A 95 7.44 -2.92 1.22
C LEU A 95 7.53 -3.79 -0.04
N ILE A 96 8.76 -4.19 -0.42
CA ILE A 96 9.02 -5.06 -1.58
C ILE A 96 8.32 -6.42 -1.47
N PHE A 97 8.02 -6.88 -0.25
CA PHE A 97 7.36 -8.16 -0.06
C PHE A 97 5.88 -8.14 -0.46
N TYR A 98 5.25 -6.97 -0.57
CA TYR A 98 3.86 -6.84 -1.01
C TYR A 98 3.64 -7.39 -2.44
N PRO A 99 4.36 -6.93 -3.49
CA PRO A 99 4.23 -7.52 -4.82
C PRO A 99 4.78 -8.95 -4.93
N ILE A 100 5.78 -9.32 -4.10
CA ILE A 100 6.31 -10.70 -4.08
C ILE A 100 5.23 -11.69 -3.59
N CYS A 101 4.47 -11.34 -2.55
CA CYS A 101 3.35 -12.14 -2.08
C CYS A 101 2.31 -12.37 -3.17
N SER A 102 1.89 -11.29 -3.84
CA SER A 102 0.89 -11.34 -4.90
C SER A 102 1.35 -12.20 -6.09
N GLY A 103 2.65 -12.16 -6.44
CA GLY A 103 3.20 -13.02 -7.49
C GLY A 103 3.28 -14.50 -7.09
N LEU A 104 3.54 -14.80 -5.81
CA LEU A 104 3.67 -16.17 -5.32
C LEU A 104 2.31 -16.86 -5.13
N THR A 105 1.23 -16.12 -4.89
CA THR A 105 -0.13 -16.67 -4.86
C THR A 105 -0.50 -17.37 -6.16
N ILE A 106 -0.03 -16.88 -7.32
CA ILE A 106 -0.17 -17.58 -8.61
C ILE A 106 0.47 -18.97 -8.56
N GLY A 107 1.67 -19.07 -7.99
CA GLY A 107 2.40 -20.33 -7.85
C GLY A 107 1.66 -21.34 -6.96
N LEU A 108 0.93 -20.89 -5.94
CA LEU A 108 0.08 -21.76 -5.12
C LEU A 108 -1.06 -22.36 -5.93
N ASP A 109 -1.77 -21.57 -6.73
CA ASP A 109 -2.92 -22.04 -7.50
C ASP A 109 -2.51 -23.12 -8.51
N PHE A 110 -1.33 -22.98 -9.14
CA PHE A 110 -0.75 -24.03 -9.98
C PHE A 110 -0.35 -25.29 -9.20
N ILE A 111 0.18 -25.17 -7.99
CA ILE A 111 0.58 -26.32 -7.15
C ILE A 111 -0.66 -27.06 -6.62
N PHE A 112 -1.72 -26.34 -6.26
CA PHE A 112 -3.01 -26.93 -5.88
C PHE A 112 -3.63 -27.68 -7.07
N LEU A 113 -3.55 -27.12 -8.28
CA LEU A 113 -4.00 -27.80 -9.50
C LEU A 113 -3.26 -29.15 -9.73
N LEU A 114 -1.96 -29.19 -9.43
CA LEU A 114 -1.12 -30.39 -9.58
C LEU A 114 -1.27 -31.40 -8.43
N SER A 115 -2.10 -31.11 -7.42
CA SER A 115 -2.45 -32.02 -6.31
C SER A 115 -1.25 -32.60 -5.54
N ILE A 116 -0.19 -31.81 -5.31
CA ILE A 116 0.98 -32.24 -4.50
C ILE A 116 0.86 -31.65 -3.07
N PRO A 117 0.35 -32.41 -2.07
CA PRO A 117 -0.09 -31.83 -0.79
C PRO A 117 1.05 -31.34 0.12
N SER A 118 2.24 -31.92 0.01
CA SER A 118 3.41 -31.51 0.79
C SER A 118 3.99 -30.17 0.31
N LEU A 119 4.02 -29.97 -1.01
CA LEU A 119 4.50 -28.72 -1.62
C LEU A 119 3.54 -27.56 -1.33
N SER A 120 2.22 -27.80 -1.30
CA SER A 120 1.23 -26.76 -1.00
C SER A 120 1.36 -26.22 0.42
N ILE A 121 1.62 -27.06 1.42
CA ILE A 121 1.81 -26.62 2.83
C ILE A 121 3.08 -25.77 2.97
N THR A 122 4.20 -26.19 2.38
CA THR A 122 5.45 -25.42 2.44
C THR A 122 5.30 -24.06 1.76
N TYR A 123 4.69 -24.01 0.57
CA TYR A 123 4.40 -22.75 -0.11
C TYR A 123 3.45 -21.86 0.69
N PHE A 124 2.42 -22.43 1.29
CA PHE A 124 1.47 -21.70 2.13
C PHE A 124 2.17 -21.02 3.32
N ILE A 125 3.08 -21.72 4.00
CA ILE A 125 3.89 -21.14 5.08
C ILE A 125 4.77 -19.99 4.58
N ILE A 126 5.41 -20.15 3.41
CA ILE A 126 6.24 -19.09 2.80
C ILE A 126 5.39 -17.85 2.52
N ILE A 127 4.21 -18.00 1.92
CA ILE A 127 3.34 -16.87 1.60
C ILE A 127 2.86 -16.16 2.86
N ILE A 128 2.47 -16.89 3.91
CA ILE A 128 2.13 -16.29 5.21
C ILE A 128 3.30 -15.47 5.76
N ALA A 129 4.52 -16.02 5.74
CA ALA A 129 5.70 -15.31 6.24
C ALA A 129 5.96 -14.01 5.46
N LEU A 130 5.82 -14.04 4.14
CA LEU A 130 6.00 -12.85 3.30
C LEU A 130 4.88 -11.82 3.51
N LEU A 131 3.63 -12.26 3.71
CA LEU A 131 2.50 -11.38 4.03
C LEU A 131 2.76 -10.64 5.34
N ILE A 132 3.23 -11.35 6.37
CA ILE A 132 3.61 -10.75 7.66
C ILE A 132 4.68 -9.67 7.45
N LEU A 133 5.72 -9.96 6.65
CA LEU A 133 6.76 -8.98 6.34
C LEU A 133 6.21 -7.75 5.60
N GLY A 134 5.33 -7.95 4.62
CA GLY A 134 4.66 -6.86 3.91
C GLY A 134 3.84 -5.97 4.85
N TYR A 135 3.07 -6.57 5.75
CA TYR A 135 2.30 -5.85 6.78
C TYR A 135 3.20 -5.08 7.75
N ILE A 136 4.33 -5.64 8.16
CA ILE A 136 5.33 -4.92 8.96
C ILE A 136 5.82 -3.68 8.21
N GLY A 137 6.03 -3.76 6.90
CA GLY A 137 6.38 -2.63 6.05
C GLY A 137 5.31 -1.53 6.06
N LEU A 138 4.04 -1.90 5.89
CA LEU A 138 2.89 -0.98 5.95
C LEU A 138 2.74 -0.32 7.33
N ILE A 139 2.92 -1.09 8.41
CA ILE A 139 2.91 -0.54 9.78
C ILE A 139 4.03 0.49 9.96
N CYS A 140 5.24 0.17 9.51
CA CYS A 140 6.36 1.11 9.60
C CYS A 140 6.07 2.41 8.83
N MET A 141 5.49 2.30 7.63
CA MET A 141 5.10 3.46 6.82
C MET A 141 3.98 4.27 7.47
N GLY A 142 2.94 3.61 8.00
CA GLY A 142 1.83 4.26 8.67
C GLY A 142 2.29 5.03 9.92
N VAL A 143 3.18 4.44 10.72
CA VAL A 143 3.80 5.11 11.88
C VAL A 143 4.65 6.30 11.45
N HIS A 144 5.41 6.19 10.35
CA HIS A 144 6.20 7.30 9.84
C HIS A 144 5.30 8.49 9.44
N ILE A 145 4.25 8.24 8.66
CA ILE A 145 3.30 9.27 8.21
C ILE A 145 2.51 9.86 9.39
N TYR A 146 2.10 9.03 10.35
CA TYR A 146 1.43 9.47 11.58
C TYR A 146 2.27 10.51 12.33
N LYS A 147 3.57 10.26 12.49
CA LYS A 147 4.48 11.20 13.17
C LYS A 147 4.64 12.49 12.39
N ILE A 148 4.77 12.42 11.06
CA ILE A 148 4.84 13.62 10.21
C ILE A 148 3.56 14.45 10.36
N GLY A 149 2.38 13.83 10.27
CA GLY A 149 1.10 14.49 10.49
C GLY A 149 0.97 15.12 11.87
N GLY A 150 1.49 14.47 12.91
CA GLY A 150 1.52 14.99 14.28
C GLY A 150 2.41 16.22 14.41
N ASN A 151 3.60 16.20 13.80
CA ASN A 151 4.54 17.33 13.81
C ASN A 151 4.00 18.54 13.03
N MET A 152 3.23 18.31 11.97
CA MET A 152 2.59 19.37 11.17
C MET A 152 1.21 19.80 11.71
N ASN A 153 0.73 19.21 12.81
CA ASN A 153 -0.61 19.44 13.39
C ASN A 153 -1.78 19.24 12.40
N LYS A 154 -1.64 18.29 11.44
CA LYS A 154 -2.66 18.00 10.42
C LYS A 154 -3.39 16.69 10.71
N LYS A 155 -4.59 16.80 11.28
CA LYS A 155 -5.43 15.66 11.70
C LYS A 155 -5.70 14.65 10.58
N LEU A 156 -5.96 15.09 9.35
CA LEU A 156 -6.22 14.20 8.22
C LEU A 156 -4.99 13.35 7.86
N ILE A 157 -3.79 13.90 7.95
CA ILE A 157 -2.55 13.16 7.69
C ILE A 157 -2.30 12.11 8.79
N VAL A 158 -2.57 12.48 10.05
CA VAL A 158 -2.50 11.56 11.19
C VAL A 158 -3.45 10.38 11.02
N ILE A 159 -4.73 10.65 10.71
CA ILE A 159 -5.74 9.61 10.51
C ILE A 159 -5.38 8.74 9.29
N GLY A 160 -4.92 9.34 8.20
CA GLY A 160 -4.45 8.62 7.02
C GLY A 160 -3.29 7.67 7.33
N GLY A 161 -2.33 8.09 8.16
CA GLY A 161 -1.22 7.22 8.61
C GLY A 161 -1.69 6.00 9.41
N ILE A 162 -2.71 6.14 10.26
CA ILE A 162 -3.30 5.03 11.03
C ILE A 162 -4.06 4.08 10.09
N ILE A 163 -4.89 4.63 9.21
CA ILE A 163 -5.74 3.85 8.32
C ILE A 163 -4.92 3.10 7.27
N LEU A 164 -3.70 3.55 6.95
CA LEU A 164 -2.81 2.88 5.99
C LEU A 164 -2.56 1.40 6.34
N ILE A 165 -2.57 1.07 7.64
CA ILE A 165 -2.39 -0.29 8.14
C ILE A 165 -3.59 -1.19 7.80
N LEU A 166 -4.79 -0.61 7.80
CA LEU A 166 -6.05 -1.32 7.59
C LEU A 166 -6.45 -1.33 6.11
N SER A 167 -6.30 -0.19 5.44
CA SER A 167 -6.74 0.04 4.08
C SER A 167 -5.86 1.10 3.42
N PRO A 168 -4.89 0.68 2.59
CA PRO A 168 -4.02 1.61 1.86
C PRO A 168 -4.78 2.59 0.96
N TRP A 169 -5.93 2.19 0.42
CA TRP A 169 -6.71 3.01 -0.51
C TRP A 169 -7.53 4.10 0.18
N ILE A 170 -8.20 3.79 1.29
CA ILE A 170 -8.89 4.81 2.11
C ILE A 170 -7.84 5.79 2.66
N ALA A 171 -6.71 5.25 3.13
CA ALA A 171 -5.59 6.07 3.58
C ALA A 171 -5.06 6.99 2.47
N GLY A 172 -4.90 6.50 1.24
CA GLY A 172 -4.46 7.33 0.11
C GLY A 172 -5.35 8.55 -0.13
N ILE A 173 -6.68 8.38 -0.08
CA ILE A 173 -7.64 9.49 -0.23
C ILE A 173 -7.52 10.49 0.93
N LEU A 174 -7.42 10.00 2.18
CA LEU A 174 -7.30 10.86 3.35
C LEU A 174 -5.98 11.64 3.38
N LEU A 175 -4.88 10.98 3.00
CA LEU A 175 -3.56 11.61 2.88
C LEU A 175 -3.55 12.67 1.79
N PHE A 176 -4.22 12.44 0.66
CA PHE A 176 -4.39 13.46 -0.38
C PHE A 176 -5.08 14.71 0.17
N PHE A 177 -6.24 14.57 0.80
CA PHE A 177 -6.96 15.72 1.36
C PHE A 177 -6.14 16.43 2.45
N GLY A 178 -5.48 15.67 3.33
CA GLY A 178 -4.64 16.23 4.37
C GLY A 178 -3.43 17.02 3.84
N LEU A 179 -2.81 16.55 2.77
CA LEU A 179 -1.69 17.25 2.11
C LEU A 179 -2.15 18.44 1.27
N LYS A 180 -3.33 18.36 0.65
CA LYS A 180 -3.93 19.50 -0.06
C LYS A 180 -4.29 20.64 0.90
N ASP A 181 -4.88 20.32 2.05
CA ASP A 181 -5.13 21.29 3.11
C ASP A 181 -3.83 21.91 3.63
N LEU A 182 -2.74 21.14 3.71
CA LEU A 182 -1.43 21.69 4.03
C LEU A 182 -0.96 22.67 2.95
N TYR A 183 -1.06 22.31 1.67
CA TYR A 183 -0.66 23.19 0.57
C TYR A 183 -1.40 24.54 0.57
N ILE A 184 -2.70 24.54 0.88
CA ILE A 184 -3.53 25.75 0.93
C ILE A 184 -3.01 26.71 2.02
N ASP A 185 -2.74 26.20 3.23
CA ASP A 185 -2.21 27.01 4.32
C ASP A 185 -0.86 27.67 3.99
N TYR A 186 -0.01 27.02 3.19
CA TYR A 186 1.25 27.61 2.75
C TYR A 186 1.06 28.68 1.65
N SER A 187 -0.08 28.69 0.97
CA SER A 187 -0.37 29.58 -0.16
C SER A 187 -1.00 30.93 0.21
N GLU A 188 -1.49 31.04 1.44
CA GLU A 188 -1.97 32.29 2.06
C GLU A 188 -0.83 33.06 2.74
#